data_AF-A0A067CZY4-F1
#
_entry.id   AF-A0A067CZY4-F1
#
_cell.length_a   1.000
_cell.length_b   1.000
_cell.length_c   1.000
_cell.angle_alpha   90.00
_cell.angle_beta   90.00
_cell.angle_gamma   90.00
#
_symmetry.space_group_name_H-M   'P 1'
#
loop_
_entity.id
_entity.type
_entity.pdbx_description
1 polymer ?
#
loop_
_entity_poly.entity_id
_entity_poly.type
_entity_poly.pdbx_seq_one_letter_code
_entity_poly.pdbx_strand_id
1 'polypeptide(L)'
;MDLSPFKQDIDELIDEFAQDELTTLADMKRVWLSRKFTYIYEACPSTNLSFFMQSLYAHTIRHMVSNDSLSRRLGGLYCLYCLYETQPFKPPFHIYISLGELKKLKKLVVEAKNKDIRVVPALVKRMLEKKIFLFGSVDLNESSIPETVKQLTDLQNARVQVAYEKLFASTRIEHFIHMDLGAEVDLNVLKK
;
A
#
# COMPACT_ATOMS: atom_id res chain seq x y z
N MET A 1 -12.20 -9.44 15.31
CA MET A 1 -11.04 -9.52 16.21
C MET A 1 -10.45 -8.14 16.28
N ASP A 2 -10.27 -7.59 17.48
CA ASP A 2 -9.54 -6.35 17.63
C ASP A 2 -8.04 -6.64 17.46
N LEU A 3 -7.41 -5.98 16.48
CA LEU A 3 -5.99 -6.12 16.17
C LEU A 3 -5.15 -5.00 16.78
N SER A 4 -5.78 -4.04 17.45
CA SER A 4 -5.12 -2.87 18.01
C SER A 4 -3.98 -3.22 18.98
N PRO A 5 -4.12 -4.20 19.89
CA PRO A 5 -3.02 -4.60 20.78
C PRO A 5 -1.80 -5.11 20.01
N PHE A 6 -1.99 -5.96 18.99
CA PHE A 6 -0.90 -6.48 18.17
C PHE A 6 -0.20 -5.39 17.37
N LYS A 7 -0.96 -4.41 16.87
CA LYS A 7 -0.42 -3.25 16.17
C LYS A 7 0.43 -2.40 17.10
N GLN A 8 -0.06 -2.15 18.32
CA GLN A 8 0.67 -1.43 19.36
C GLN A 8 1.97 -2.16 19.74
N ASP A 9 1.92 -3.48 19.94
CA ASP A 9 3.12 -4.28 20.24
C ASP A 9 4.18 -4.14 19.14
N ILE A 10 3.76 -4.18 17.86
CA ILE A 10 4.66 -3.95 16.72
C ILE A 10 5.21 -2.52 16.70
N ASP A 11 4.36 -1.53 16.98
CA ASP A 11 4.76 -0.12 17.01
C ASP A 11 5.83 0.10 18.08
N GLU A 12 5.61 -0.39 19.30
CA GLU A 12 6.55 -0.28 20.41
C GLU A 12 7.87 -1.03 20.16
N LEU A 13 7.82 -2.21 19.53
CA LEU A 13 9.02 -2.97 19.13
C LEU A 13 9.86 -2.16 18.15
N ILE A 14 9.23 -1.55 17.15
CA ILE A 14 9.91 -0.76 16.12
C ILE A 14 10.41 0.57 16.70
N ASP A 15 9.66 1.19 17.61
CA ASP A 15 10.05 2.40 18.32
C ASP A 15 11.30 2.18 19.16
N GLU A 16 11.34 1.09 19.94
CA GLU A 16 12.53 0.73 20.75
C GLU A 16 13.74 0.46 19.86
N PHE A 17 13.55 -0.23 18.73
CA PHE A 17 14.63 -0.42 17.75
C PHE A 17 15.12 0.93 17.17
N ALA A 18 14.20 1.85 16.89
CA ALA A 18 14.50 3.11 16.24
C ALA A 18 15.06 4.18 17.18
N GLN A 19 14.87 4.03 18.50
CA GLN A 19 15.22 5.04 19.51
C GLN A 19 16.71 5.40 19.51
N ASP A 20 17.59 4.41 19.34
CA ASP A 20 19.05 4.61 19.30
C ASP A 20 19.60 4.66 17.85
N GLU A 21 18.74 4.97 16.87
CA GLU A 21 19.04 4.93 15.44
C GLU A 21 19.70 3.62 14.97
N LEU A 22 19.31 2.49 15.58
CA LEU A 22 19.88 1.19 15.27
C LEU A 22 19.57 0.81 13.81
N THR A 23 20.51 0.13 13.15
CA THR A 23 20.37 -0.18 11.72
C THR A 23 20.63 -1.64 11.39
N THR A 24 21.08 -2.45 12.36
CA THR A 24 21.48 -3.84 12.09
C THR A 24 20.37 -4.83 12.44
N LEU A 25 20.34 -5.96 11.71
CA LEU A 25 19.43 -7.06 12.04
C LEU A 25 19.77 -7.68 13.41
N ALA A 26 21.03 -7.62 13.85
CA ALA A 26 21.44 -8.15 15.15
C ALA A 26 20.82 -7.33 16.29
N ASP A 27 20.76 -6.01 16.14
CA ASP A 27 20.07 -5.12 17.07
C ASP A 27 18.57 -5.43 17.14
N MET A 28 17.91 -5.60 15.98
CA MET A 28 16.49 -5.98 15.97
C MET A 28 16.27 -7.33 16.67
N LYS A 29 17.14 -8.32 16.44
CA LYS A 29 17.04 -9.61 17.13
C LYS A 29 17.22 -9.47 18.64
N ARG A 30 18.09 -8.58 19.11
CA ARG A 30 18.25 -8.28 20.54
C ARG A 30 16.96 -7.72 21.13
N VAL A 31 16.35 -6.73 20.48
CA VAL A 31 15.07 -6.12 20.90
C VAL A 31 13.91 -7.13 20.83
N TRP A 32 13.86 -7.95 19.78
CA TRP A 32 12.88 -9.03 19.64
C TRP A 32 12.93 -10.02 20.81
N LEU A 33 14.14 -10.43 21.19
CA LEU A 33 14.36 -11.39 22.27
C LEU A 33 14.11 -10.76 23.66
N SER A 34 14.51 -9.50 23.88
CA SER A 34 14.27 -8.81 25.17
C SER A 34 12.78 -8.69 25.46
N ARG A 35 11.97 -8.40 24.44
CA ARG A 35 10.50 -8.35 24.54
C ARG A 35 9.81 -9.71 24.54
N LYS A 36 10.55 -10.80 24.31
CA LYS A 36 9.99 -12.14 24.07
C LYS A 36 8.91 -12.12 22.99
N PHE A 37 9.15 -11.35 21.92
CA PHE A 37 8.11 -10.96 20.97
C PHE A 37 7.50 -12.13 20.18
N THR A 38 8.16 -13.29 20.15
CA THR A 38 7.60 -14.52 19.58
C THR A 38 6.25 -14.90 20.20
N TYR A 39 5.95 -14.49 21.43
CA TYR A 39 4.65 -14.72 22.07
C TYR A 39 3.48 -13.95 21.44
N ILE A 40 3.73 -13.07 20.45
CA ILE A 40 2.68 -12.41 19.66
C ILE A 40 1.70 -13.42 19.03
N TYR A 41 2.12 -14.67 18.80
CA TYR A 41 1.26 -15.71 18.23
C TYR A 41 0.41 -16.47 19.25
N GLU A 42 0.68 -16.38 20.56
CA GLU A 42 -0.10 -17.11 21.57
C GLU A 42 -1.54 -16.61 21.67
N ALA A 43 -1.76 -15.33 21.34
CA ALA A 43 -3.09 -14.73 21.29
C ALA A 43 -3.74 -14.84 19.89
N CYS A 44 -3.23 -15.70 19.00
CA CYS A 44 -3.79 -15.85 17.66
C CYS A 44 -5.25 -16.37 17.71
N PRO A 45 -6.10 -15.95 16.77
CA PRO A 45 -7.49 -16.42 16.74
C PRO A 45 -7.56 -17.88 16.28
N SER A 46 -8.56 -18.62 16.78
CA SER A 46 -8.84 -19.98 16.30
C SER A 46 -9.38 -20.05 14.88
N THR A 47 -9.89 -18.92 14.35
CA THR A 47 -10.46 -18.79 13.00
C THR A 47 -9.84 -17.58 12.28
N ASN A 48 -9.88 -17.55 10.95
CA ASN A 48 -9.34 -16.44 10.14
C ASN A 48 -7.84 -16.14 10.37
N LEU A 49 -7.03 -17.20 10.58
CA LEU A 49 -5.57 -17.09 10.77
C LEU A 49 -4.87 -16.36 9.61
N SER A 50 -5.31 -16.56 8.38
CA SER A 50 -4.78 -15.84 7.21
C SER A 50 -4.95 -14.33 7.34
N PHE A 51 -6.15 -13.88 7.73
CA PHE A 51 -6.44 -12.47 7.95
C PHE A 51 -5.59 -11.89 9.09
N PHE A 52 -5.48 -12.63 10.20
CA PHE A 52 -4.62 -12.24 11.31
C PHE A 52 -3.16 -12.06 10.87
N MET A 53 -2.58 -13.07 10.22
CA MET A 53 -1.19 -13.03 9.76
C MET A 53 -0.93 -11.92 8.74
N GLN A 54 -1.81 -11.78 7.73
CA GLN A 54 -1.66 -10.69 6.77
C GLN A 54 -1.84 -9.32 7.43
N SER A 55 -2.64 -9.19 8.49
CA SER A 55 -2.77 -7.93 9.21
C SER A 55 -1.50 -7.54 9.96
N LEU A 56 -0.80 -8.50 10.58
CA LEU A 56 0.51 -8.26 11.21
C LEU A 56 1.54 -7.83 10.16
N TYR A 57 1.59 -8.55 9.03
CA TYR A 57 2.48 -8.22 7.93
C TYR A 57 2.18 -6.85 7.33
N ALA A 58 0.92 -6.54 7.05
CA ALA A 58 0.51 -5.26 6.48
C ALA A 58 0.85 -4.09 7.41
N HIS A 59 0.60 -4.24 8.71
CA HIS A 59 0.96 -3.21 9.70
C HIS A 59 2.48 -2.99 9.76
N THR A 60 3.26 -4.06 9.68
CA THR A 60 4.72 -3.97 9.67
C THR A 60 5.27 -3.37 8.37
N ILE A 61 4.67 -3.73 7.22
CA ILE A 61 4.99 -3.17 5.91
C ILE A 61 4.77 -1.65 5.91
N ARG A 62 3.72 -1.15 6.58
CA ARG A 62 3.45 0.29 6.70
C ARG A 62 4.66 1.07 7.23
N HIS A 63 5.33 0.56 8.27
CA HIS A 63 6.56 1.17 8.80
C HIS A 63 7.73 1.07 7.82
N MET A 64 7.87 -0.06 7.12
CA MET A 64 8.92 -0.24 6.11
C MET A 64 8.78 0.73 4.93
N VAL A 65 7.55 1.06 4.55
CA VAL A 65 7.24 1.88 3.36
C VAL A 65 6.88 3.34 3.69
N SER A 66 7.03 3.74 4.96
CA SER A 66 6.79 5.11 5.41
C SER A 66 7.90 6.07 4.95
N ASN A 67 7.72 7.36 5.23
CA ASN A 67 8.72 8.41 4.99
C ASN A 67 9.50 8.75 6.28
N ASP A 68 9.45 7.89 7.29
CA ASP A 68 10.15 8.11 8.56
C ASP A 68 11.67 7.88 8.42
N SER A 69 12.38 7.94 9.56
CA SER A 69 13.82 7.69 9.62
C SER A 69 14.20 6.34 9.00
N LEU A 70 15.41 6.28 8.45
CA LEU A 70 15.95 5.04 7.89
C LEU A 70 15.92 3.90 8.92
N SER A 71 16.26 4.20 10.18
CA SER A 71 16.21 3.23 11.27
C SER A 71 14.79 2.67 11.46
N ARG A 72 13.74 3.51 11.52
CA ARG A 72 12.36 3.04 11.65
C ARG A 72 11.93 2.15 10.47
N ARG A 73 12.26 2.55 9.24
CA ARG A 73 11.94 1.79 8.02
C ARG A 73 12.68 0.45 7.96
N LEU A 74 13.93 0.40 8.42
CA LEU A 74 14.69 -0.84 8.61
C LEU A 74 14.09 -1.70 9.71
N GLY A 75 13.62 -1.10 10.78
CA GLY A 75 12.87 -1.77 11.85
C GLY A 75 11.64 -2.49 11.29
N GLY A 76 10.86 -1.83 10.43
CA GLY A 76 9.76 -2.48 9.70
C GLY A 76 10.23 -3.70 8.88
N LEU A 77 11.29 -3.56 8.08
CA LEU A 77 11.81 -4.69 7.29
C LEU A 77 12.28 -5.87 8.16
N TYR A 78 13.00 -5.60 9.25
CA TYR A 78 13.53 -6.64 10.11
C TYR A 78 12.44 -7.30 10.95
N CYS A 79 11.47 -6.53 11.46
CA CYS A 79 10.29 -7.05 12.13
C CYS A 79 9.51 -7.98 11.19
N LEU A 80 9.30 -7.56 9.93
CA LEU A 80 8.60 -8.36 8.92
C LEU A 80 9.30 -9.71 8.67
N TYR A 81 10.62 -9.68 8.58
CA TYR A 81 11.43 -10.89 8.44
C TYR A 81 11.33 -11.81 9.67
N CYS A 82 11.43 -11.26 10.88
CA CYS A 82 11.30 -12.04 12.11
C CYS A 82 9.91 -12.67 12.22
N LEU A 83 8.84 -11.91 11.98
CA LEU A 83 7.47 -12.43 11.99
C LEU A 83 7.33 -13.64 11.06
N TYR A 84 7.87 -13.57 9.84
CA TYR A 84 7.79 -14.71 8.93
C TYR A 84 8.56 -15.94 9.42
N GLU A 85 9.78 -15.78 9.93
CA GLU A 85 10.62 -16.91 10.35
C GLU A 85 10.17 -17.52 11.69
N THR A 86 9.50 -16.77 12.56
CA THR A 86 9.04 -17.24 13.88
C THR A 86 7.60 -17.73 13.92
N GLN A 87 6.84 -17.62 12.83
CA GLN A 87 5.45 -18.03 12.81
C GLN A 87 5.29 -19.53 13.14
N PRO A 88 4.26 -19.94 13.91
CA PRO A 88 4.07 -21.34 14.31
C PRO A 88 3.41 -22.22 13.23
N PHE A 89 3.08 -21.66 12.07
CA PHE A 89 2.22 -22.31 11.07
C PHE A 89 2.99 -23.16 10.06
N LYS A 90 2.42 -24.31 9.71
CA LYS A 90 2.93 -25.23 8.69
C LYS A 90 1.78 -25.63 7.74
N PRO A 91 1.82 -25.25 6.45
CA PRO A 91 2.84 -24.44 5.78
C PRO A 91 2.85 -22.97 6.29
N PRO A 92 3.97 -22.25 6.13
CA PRO A 92 4.05 -20.84 6.53
C PRO A 92 3.14 -19.96 5.66
N PHE A 93 2.55 -18.94 6.28
CA PHE A 93 1.85 -17.87 5.56
C PHE A 93 2.89 -16.96 4.89
N HIS A 94 2.82 -16.92 3.56
CA HIS A 94 3.58 -15.99 2.74
C HIS A 94 3.19 -14.53 3.02
N ILE A 95 4.14 -13.62 2.90
CA ILE A 95 3.89 -12.19 3.09
C ILE A 95 3.28 -11.62 1.81
N TYR A 96 2.04 -11.16 1.86
CA TYR A 96 1.47 -10.38 0.77
C TYR A 96 2.20 -9.03 0.66
N ILE A 97 2.66 -8.68 -0.54
CA ILE A 97 3.24 -7.37 -0.82
C ILE A 97 2.72 -6.85 -2.16
N SER A 98 2.31 -5.59 -2.18
CA SER A 98 1.85 -4.93 -3.40
C SER A 98 3.04 -4.55 -4.31
N LEU A 99 2.75 -4.27 -5.58
CA LEU A 99 3.75 -3.70 -6.48
C LEU A 99 4.24 -2.31 -6.03
N GLY A 100 3.38 -1.50 -5.39
CA GLY A 100 3.72 -0.18 -4.86
C GLY A 100 4.71 -0.28 -3.68
N GLU A 101 4.41 -1.17 -2.74
CA GLU A 101 5.25 -1.48 -1.58
C GLU A 101 6.59 -2.08 -2.01
N LEU A 102 6.58 -2.98 -3.00
CA LEU A 102 7.80 -3.56 -3.55
C LEU A 102 8.73 -2.50 -4.16
N LYS A 103 8.19 -1.50 -4.87
CA LYS A 103 8.98 -0.37 -5.38
C LYS A 103 9.61 0.43 -4.24
N LYS A 104 8.90 0.62 -3.13
CA LYS A 104 9.43 1.30 -1.94
C LYS A 104 10.48 0.46 -1.21
N LEU A 105 10.29 -0.85 -1.10
CA LEU A 105 11.31 -1.79 -0.61
C LEU A 105 12.59 -1.71 -1.46
N LYS A 106 12.48 -1.67 -2.79
CA LYS A 106 13.63 -1.47 -3.67
C LYS A 106 14.38 -0.18 -3.36
N LYS A 107 13.67 0.93 -3.13
CA LYS A 107 14.28 2.21 -2.73
C LYS A 107 15.00 2.10 -1.39
N LEU A 108 14.39 1.44 -0.39
CA LEU A 108 15.01 1.19 0.92
C LEU A 108 16.31 0.39 0.80
N VAL A 109 16.34 -0.64 -0.06
CA VAL A 109 17.56 -1.44 -0.30
C VAL A 109 18.68 -0.59 -0.91
N VAL A 110 18.35 0.29 -1.87
CA VAL A 110 19.34 1.21 -2.48
C VAL A 110 19.87 2.20 -1.45
N GLU A 111 18.98 2.76 -0.63
CA GLU A 111 19.34 3.69 0.44
C GLU A 111 20.26 3.05 1.49
N ALA A 112 19.91 1.83 1.95
CA ALA A 112 20.73 1.06 2.87
C ALA A 112 22.12 0.75 2.28
N LYS A 113 22.19 0.42 0.98
CA LYS A 113 23.46 0.22 0.28
C LYS A 113 24.31 1.49 0.25
N ASN A 114 23.70 2.66 0.03
CA ASN A 114 24.40 3.95 0.05
C ASN A 114 24.94 4.31 1.44
N LYS A 115 24.34 3.77 2.51
CA LYS A 115 24.79 3.90 3.90
C LYS A 115 25.71 2.74 4.37
N ASP A 116 26.21 1.92 3.44
CA ASP A 116 27.04 0.72 3.67
C ASP A 116 26.41 -0.34 4.61
N ILE A 117 25.07 -0.38 4.70
CA ILE A 117 24.35 -1.41 5.46
C ILE A 117 24.17 -2.66 4.59
N ARG A 118 25.20 -3.48 4.50
CA ARG A 118 25.27 -4.66 3.59
C ARG A 118 24.28 -5.77 3.91
N VAL A 119 23.80 -5.84 5.16
CA VAL A 119 22.87 -6.87 5.62
C VAL A 119 21.52 -6.77 4.90
N VAL A 120 21.05 -5.56 4.59
CA VAL A 120 19.72 -5.32 4.01
C VAL A 120 19.58 -5.93 2.61
N PRO A 121 20.47 -5.65 1.64
CA PRO A 121 20.43 -6.32 0.33
C PRO A 121 20.50 -7.84 0.44
N ALA A 122 21.37 -8.37 1.30
CA ALA A 122 21.54 -9.81 1.48
C ALA A 122 20.27 -10.46 2.05
N LEU A 123 19.63 -9.80 3.02
CA LEU A 123 18.37 -10.24 3.62
C LEU A 123 17.25 -10.28 2.58
N VAL A 124 17.03 -9.18 1.85
CA VAL A 124 15.95 -9.12 0.85
C VAL A 124 16.17 -10.15 -0.26
N LYS A 125 17.42 -10.34 -0.71
CA LYS A 125 17.76 -11.40 -1.67
C LYS A 125 17.36 -12.79 -1.15
N ARG A 126 17.71 -13.10 0.10
CA ARG A 126 17.34 -14.36 0.76
C ARG A 126 15.82 -14.53 0.87
N MET A 127 15.08 -13.47 1.18
CA MET A 127 13.62 -13.53 1.26
C MET A 127 12.98 -13.85 -0.09
N LEU A 128 13.54 -13.30 -1.18
CA LEU A 128 13.10 -13.59 -2.55
C LEU A 128 13.44 -15.04 -2.95
N GLU A 129 14.67 -15.50 -2.68
CA GLU A 129 15.11 -16.87 -2.98
C GLU A 129 14.26 -17.92 -2.25
N LYS A 130 13.91 -17.65 -0.98
CA LYS A 130 13.01 -18.48 -0.18
C LYS A 130 11.54 -18.40 -0.59
N LYS A 131 11.17 -17.60 -1.59
CA LYS A 131 9.78 -17.38 -2.03
C LYS A 131 8.86 -16.96 -0.88
N ILE A 132 9.35 -16.09 0.01
CA ILE A 132 8.60 -15.63 1.18
C ILE A 132 7.41 -14.76 0.79
N PHE A 133 7.54 -14.00 -0.30
CA PHE A 133 6.54 -13.03 -0.74
C PHE A 133 5.49 -13.64 -1.67
N LEU A 134 4.24 -13.25 -1.44
CA LEU A 134 3.12 -13.36 -2.36
C LEU A 134 2.90 -11.98 -3.00
N PHE A 135 3.12 -11.86 -4.30
CA PHE A 135 2.99 -10.59 -5.01
C PHE A 135 1.54 -10.32 -5.40
N GLY A 136 1.05 -9.11 -5.12
CA GLY A 136 -0.29 -8.68 -5.48
C GLY A 136 -0.38 -7.26 -6.01
N SER A 137 -1.59 -6.91 -6.48
CA SER A 137 -1.85 -5.61 -7.11
C SER A 137 -2.48 -4.58 -6.17
N VAL A 138 -3.09 -5.01 -5.07
CA VAL A 138 -3.83 -4.13 -4.15
C VAL A 138 -2.90 -3.63 -3.06
N ASP A 139 -2.78 -2.32 -2.90
CA ASP A 139 -2.19 -1.71 -1.71
C ASP A 139 -3.20 -1.81 -0.56
N LEU A 140 -2.89 -2.55 0.51
CA LEU A 140 -3.76 -2.72 1.68
C LEU A 140 -3.77 -1.49 2.61
N ASN A 141 -3.09 -0.41 2.23
CA ASN A 141 -3.05 0.81 3.03
C ASN A 141 -4.41 1.52 2.99
N GLU A 142 -5.15 1.54 4.09
CA GLU A 142 -6.42 2.26 4.25
C GLU A 142 -6.35 3.74 3.82
N SER A 143 -5.17 4.38 3.92
CA SER A 143 -4.93 5.75 3.49
C SER A 143 -4.95 5.95 1.96
N SER A 144 -4.78 4.89 1.16
CA SER A 144 -4.79 4.99 -0.30
C SER A 144 -6.20 4.92 -0.89
N ILE A 145 -7.20 4.48 -0.13
CA ILE A 145 -8.58 4.32 -0.62
C ILE A 145 -9.17 5.67 -1.07
N PRO A 146 -9.08 6.78 -0.29
CA PRO A 146 -9.61 8.07 -0.72
C PRO A 146 -8.87 8.63 -1.94
N GLU A 147 -7.54 8.47 -2.00
CA GLU A 147 -6.72 8.94 -3.11
C GLU A 147 -7.00 8.15 -4.39
N THR A 148 -7.18 6.83 -4.28
CA THR A 148 -7.51 5.95 -5.41
C THR A 148 -8.91 6.23 -5.92
N VAL A 149 -9.88 6.47 -5.02
CA VAL A 149 -11.24 6.91 -5.39
C VAL A 149 -11.16 8.24 -6.14
N LYS A 150 -10.41 9.21 -5.62
CA LYS A 150 -10.22 10.51 -6.29
C LYS A 150 -9.64 10.35 -7.70
N GLN A 151 -8.58 9.55 -7.86
CA GLN A 151 -7.98 9.29 -9.17
C GLN A 151 -8.96 8.61 -10.15
N LEU A 152 -9.77 7.66 -9.67
CA LEU A 152 -10.80 7.02 -10.50
C LEU A 152 -11.91 7.99 -10.89
N THR A 153 -12.32 8.87 -9.97
CA THR A 153 -13.28 9.95 -10.25
C THR A 153 -12.74 10.93 -11.28
N ASP A 154 -11.49 11.37 -11.14
CA ASP A 154 -10.84 12.29 -12.08
C ASP A 154 -10.75 11.66 -13.49
N LEU A 155 -10.44 10.36 -13.56
CA LEU A 155 -10.38 9.61 -14.82
C LEU A 155 -11.76 9.47 -15.47
N GLN A 156 -12.81 9.21 -14.68
CA GLN A 156 -14.19 9.22 -15.21
C GLN A 156 -14.59 10.60 -15.72
N ASN A 157 -14.30 11.67 -14.97
CA ASN A 157 -14.60 13.04 -15.37
C ASN A 157 -13.90 13.41 -16.69
N ALA A 158 -12.63 13.04 -16.85
CA ALA A 158 -11.91 13.26 -18.10
C ALA A 158 -12.53 12.51 -19.29
N ARG A 159 -13.01 11.27 -19.07
CA ARG A 159 -13.71 10.51 -20.12
C ARG A 159 -15.05 11.12 -20.49
N VAL A 160 -15.81 11.59 -19.50
CA VAL A 160 -17.07 12.30 -19.72
C VAL A 160 -16.81 13.57 -20.53
N GLN A 161 -15.81 14.36 -20.16
CA GLN A 161 -15.44 15.57 -20.88
C GLN A 161 -15.09 15.29 -22.35
N VAL A 162 -14.29 14.26 -22.63
CA VAL A 162 -13.97 13.84 -24.01
C VAL A 162 -15.22 13.39 -24.77
N ALA A 163 -16.16 12.69 -24.11
CA ALA A 163 -17.42 12.28 -24.73
C ALA A 163 -18.32 13.50 -25.03
N TYR A 164 -18.38 14.47 -24.12
CA TYR A 164 -19.04 15.76 -24.32
C TYR A 164 -18.46 16.48 -25.54
N GLU A 165 -17.14 16.68 -25.57
CA GLU A 165 -16.45 17.34 -26.69
C GLU A 165 -16.74 16.65 -28.02
N LYS A 166 -16.74 15.30 -28.06
CA LYS A 166 -17.09 14.54 -29.27
C LYS A 166 -18.56 14.67 -29.68
N LEU A 167 -19.48 14.72 -28.71
CA LEU A 167 -20.91 14.86 -28.97
C LEU A 167 -21.22 16.25 -29.57
N PHE A 168 -20.63 17.30 -28.99
CA PHE A 168 -20.86 18.68 -29.43
C PHE A 168 -20.03 19.08 -30.65
N ALA A 169 -18.91 18.40 -30.94
CA ALA A 169 -18.20 18.54 -32.21
C ALA A 169 -18.98 17.92 -33.41
N SER A 170 -20.10 17.23 -33.17
CA SER A 170 -21.01 16.82 -34.23
C SER A 170 -21.80 18.04 -34.72
N THR A 171 -21.42 18.55 -35.89
CA THR A 171 -21.96 19.77 -36.53
C THR A 171 -23.48 19.78 -36.67
N ARG A 172 -24.10 18.60 -36.77
CA ARG A 172 -25.56 18.45 -36.88
C ARG A 172 -26.28 18.78 -35.57
N ILE A 173 -25.72 18.40 -34.43
CA ILE A 173 -26.31 18.66 -33.10
C ILE A 173 -26.09 20.11 -32.69
N GLU A 174 -24.90 20.66 -32.95
CA GLU A 174 -24.60 22.08 -32.73
C GLU A 174 -25.57 22.97 -33.53
N HIS A 175 -25.87 22.60 -34.78
CA HIS A 175 -26.88 23.28 -35.59
C HIS A 175 -28.27 23.25 -34.94
N PHE A 176 -28.72 22.12 -34.37
CA PHE A 176 -30.02 22.04 -33.69
C PHE A 176 -30.07 22.80 -32.35
N ILE A 177 -28.95 22.93 -31.65
CA ILE A 177 -28.88 23.67 -30.38
C ILE A 177 -28.92 25.19 -30.63
N HIS A 178 -28.33 25.64 -31.74
CA HIS A 178 -28.28 27.05 -32.13
C HIS A 178 -29.34 27.44 -33.18
N MET A 179 -30.24 26.52 -33.53
CA MET A 179 -31.33 26.77 -34.47
C MET A 179 -32.36 27.70 -33.83
N ASP A 180 -32.46 28.93 -34.33
CA ASP A 180 -33.59 29.79 -34.02
C ASP A 180 -34.81 29.29 -34.82
N LEU A 181 -35.65 28.49 -34.15
CA LEU A 181 -36.89 27.94 -34.72
C LEU A 181 -37.83 29.02 -35.28
N GLY A 182 -37.71 30.28 -34.81
CA GLY A 182 -38.50 31.40 -35.33
C GLY A 182 -38.03 31.92 -36.69
N ALA A 183 -36.80 31.62 -37.11
CA ALA A 183 -36.25 32.02 -38.41
C ALA A 183 -36.47 30.98 -39.52
N GLU A 184 -36.53 29.69 -39.17
CA GLU A 184 -36.78 28.60 -40.14
C GLU A 184 -38.26 28.42 -40.48
N VAL A 185 -39.14 28.67 -39.50
CA VAL A 185 -40.57 28.72 -39.75
C VAL A 185 -40.89 30.16 -40.14
N ASP A 186 -41.10 30.43 -41.42
CA ASP A 186 -41.43 31.77 -41.90
C ASP A 186 -42.84 32.18 -41.42
N LEU A 187 -42.91 32.60 -40.16
CA LEU A 187 -44.13 33.00 -39.45
C LEU A 187 -44.79 34.23 -40.11
N ASN A 188 -44.10 34.91 -41.04
CA ASN A 188 -44.67 35.98 -41.86
C ASN A 188 -45.72 35.46 -42.85
N VAL A 189 -45.69 34.16 -43.20
CA VAL A 189 -46.73 33.52 -44.03
C VAL A 189 -48.03 33.31 -43.25
N LEU A 190 -47.97 33.31 -41.91
CA LEU A 190 -49.13 33.12 -41.02
C LEU A 190 -49.77 34.43 -40.55
N LYS A 191 -49.20 35.59 -40.89
CA LYS A 191 -49.82 36.90 -40.63
C LYS A 191 -50.74 37.27 -41.80
N LYS A 192 -52.03 36.95 -41.62
CA LYS A 192 -53.13 37.51 -42.42
C LYS A 192 -53.45 38.93 -41.98
#